data_AF-A0A7X7GRS1-F1
#
_entry.id   AF-A0A7X7GRS1-F1
#
_cell.length_a   1.000
_cell.length_b   1.000
_cell.length_c   1.000
_cell.angle_alpha   90.00
_cell.angle_beta   90.00
_cell.angle_gamma   90.00
#
_symmetry.space_group_name_H-M   'P 1'
#
loop_
_entity.id
_entity.type
_entity.pdbx_description
1 polymer ?
#
loop_
_entity_poly.entity_id
_entity_poly.type
_entity_poly.pdbx_seq_one_letter_code
_entity_poly.pdbx_strand_id
1 'polypeptide(L)'
;MRTDRQLTLAFSVLLGLHVVTSLAAVALFGRMAPAIERIIEENVASVSAVEGMLDAALRARLGEPLEVARRNFDEALAVARQNVTEEPEGRALEEIARLSGPALAGDDAAARRLSAELRALGAINRRAMRSADESAQRLGIAGAWAMVVLGAGGFVVGIMTLRRLRRRLVLPLQEIGTVLRAATNGDRLRRCTAQSAPAGDLADTMTMINLLLDRSLEKECSSTLRASFAPPPRDDAPSRGR
;
A
#
# COMPACT_ATOMS: atom_id res chain seq x y z
N MET A 1 14.80 19.53 23.32
CA MET A 1 14.63 18.05 23.17
C MET A 1 13.18 17.63 22.88
N ARG A 2 12.15 18.41 23.25
CA ARG A 2 10.74 18.01 23.01
C ARG A 2 10.35 18.09 21.54
N THR A 3 10.89 19.06 20.81
CA THR A 3 10.55 19.30 19.40
C THR A 3 11.13 18.21 18.50
N ASP A 4 12.39 17.84 18.74
CA ASP A 4 13.09 16.75 18.07
C ASP A 4 12.36 15.40 18.26
N ARG A 5 11.99 15.07 19.51
CA ARG A 5 11.25 13.83 19.82
C ARG A 5 9.89 13.76 19.12
N GLN A 6 9.19 14.89 18.96
CA GLN A 6 7.92 14.95 18.23
C GLN A 6 8.09 14.78 16.71
N LEU A 7 9.15 15.35 16.14
CA LEU A 7 9.49 15.22 14.73
C LEU A 7 9.91 13.79 14.40
N THR A 8 10.83 13.24 15.17
CA THR A 8 11.26 11.85 15.04
C THR A 8 10.07 10.91 15.17
N LEU A 9 9.18 11.11 16.15
CA LEU A 9 7.95 10.33 16.24
C LEU A 9 7.06 10.46 14.99
N ALA A 10 6.85 11.68 14.48
CA ALA A 10 6.00 11.90 13.30
C ALA A 10 6.58 11.25 12.04
N PHE A 11 7.89 11.39 11.81
CA PHE A 11 8.58 10.76 10.68
C PHE A 11 8.65 9.23 10.85
N SER A 12 8.91 8.72 12.05
CA SER A 12 8.90 7.28 12.33
C SER A 12 7.52 6.67 12.12
N VAL A 13 6.45 7.35 12.52
CA VAL A 13 5.06 6.91 12.26
C VAL A 13 4.78 6.91 10.76
N LEU A 14 5.18 7.96 10.04
CA LEU A 14 4.98 8.03 8.59
C LEU A 14 5.74 6.91 7.86
N LEU A 15 7.01 6.71 8.19
CA LEU A 15 7.87 5.68 7.61
C LEU A 15 7.36 4.28 7.95
N GLY A 16 6.99 4.05 9.22
CA GLY A 16 6.42 2.79 9.69
C GLY A 16 5.10 2.48 8.97
N LEU A 17 4.22 3.47 8.82
CA LEU A 17 2.99 3.33 8.04
C LEU A 17 3.31 2.93 6.60
N HIS A 18 4.32 3.55 5.97
CA HIS A 18 4.69 3.23 4.59
C HIS A 18 5.23 1.80 4.44
N VAL A 19 6.08 1.37 5.36
CA VAL A 19 6.58 -0.01 5.39
C VAL A 19 5.42 -0.99 5.55
N VAL A 20 4.51 -0.74 6.50
CA VAL A 20 3.33 -1.59 6.71
C VAL A 20 2.45 -1.63 5.47
N THR A 21 2.19 -0.49 4.81
CA THR A 21 1.39 -0.48 3.58
C THR A 21 2.05 -1.25 2.44
N SER A 22 3.37 -1.13 2.29
CA SER A 22 4.12 -1.87 1.25
C SER A 22 4.12 -3.37 1.52
N LEU A 23 4.34 -3.78 2.77
CA LEU A 23 4.26 -5.19 3.18
C LEU A 23 2.84 -5.74 3.00
N ALA A 24 1.81 -4.97 3.37
CA ALA A 24 0.42 -5.35 3.17
C ALA A 24 0.10 -5.52 1.68
N ALA A 25 0.59 -4.62 0.82
CA ALA A 25 0.44 -4.74 -0.63
C ALA A 25 1.07 -6.03 -1.16
N VAL A 26 2.35 -6.28 -0.81
CA VAL A 26 3.08 -7.47 -1.25
C VAL A 26 2.41 -8.75 -0.74
N ALA A 27 1.98 -8.79 0.52
CA ALA A 27 1.29 -9.94 1.09
C ALA A 27 -0.06 -10.21 0.40
N LEU A 28 -0.80 -9.14 0.07
CA LEU A 28 -2.08 -9.24 -0.63
C LEU A 28 -1.89 -9.82 -2.05
N PHE A 29 -0.92 -9.28 -2.82
CA PHE A 29 -0.58 -9.79 -4.14
C PHE A 29 -0.05 -11.23 -4.08
N GLY A 30 0.80 -11.53 -3.10
CA GLY A 30 1.37 -12.86 -2.90
C GLY A 30 0.35 -13.94 -2.51
N ARG A 31 -0.81 -13.57 -1.93
CA ARG A 31 -1.89 -14.53 -1.63
C ARG A 31 -2.86 -14.73 -2.80
N MET A 32 -2.95 -13.79 -3.73
CA MET A 32 -3.86 -13.90 -4.88
C MET A 32 -3.26 -14.67 -6.05
N ALA A 33 -1.96 -14.50 -6.32
CA ALA A 33 -1.31 -15.16 -7.45
C ALA A 33 -1.39 -16.71 -7.40
N PRO A 34 -1.10 -17.38 -6.27
CA PRO A 34 -1.12 -18.85 -6.21
C PRO A 34 -2.54 -19.42 -6.30
N ALA A 35 -3.54 -18.69 -5.80
CA ALA A 35 -4.93 -19.14 -5.84
C ALA A 35 -5.47 -19.13 -7.28
N ILE A 36 -5.13 -18.11 -8.06
CA ILE A 36 -5.54 -18.00 -9.47
C ILE A 36 -4.78 -19.00 -10.34
N GLU A 37 -3.47 -19.16 -10.13
CA GLU A 37 -2.63 -20.07 -10.90
C GLU A 37 -3.07 -21.53 -10.71
N ARG A 38 -3.34 -21.94 -9.46
CA ARG A 38 -3.86 -23.28 -9.18
C ARG A 38 -5.24 -23.53 -9.81
N ILE A 39 -6.12 -22.53 -9.80
CA ILE A 39 -7.42 -22.62 -10.50
C ILE A 39 -7.18 -22.83 -12.00
N ILE A 40 -6.27 -22.09 -12.62
CA ILE A 40 -5.95 -22.24 -14.05
C ILE A 40 -5.37 -23.63 -14.36
N GLU A 41 -4.44 -24.13 -13.56
CA GLU A 41 -3.83 -25.45 -13.75
C GLU A 41 -4.85 -26.59 -13.63
N GLU A 42 -5.66 -26.59 -12.57
CA GLU A 42 -6.72 -27.59 -12.35
C GLU A 42 -7.76 -27.57 -13.51
N ASN A 43 -8.05 -26.38 -14.03
CA ASN A 43 -8.95 -26.19 -15.17
C ASN A 43 -8.38 -26.77 -16.47
N VAL A 44 -7.11 -26.49 -16.77
CA VAL A 44 -6.41 -27.00 -17.96
C VAL A 44 -6.32 -28.53 -17.90
N ALA A 45 -5.98 -29.09 -16.74
CA ALA A 45 -5.92 -30.55 -16.56
C ALA A 45 -7.28 -31.20 -16.81
N SER A 46 -8.35 -30.61 -16.26
CA SER A 46 -9.72 -31.13 -16.40
C SER A 46 -10.23 -31.09 -17.85
N VAL A 47 -9.98 -29.99 -18.58
CA VAL A 47 -10.33 -29.87 -20.01
C VAL A 47 -9.52 -30.85 -20.85
N SER A 48 -8.20 -30.90 -20.63
CA SER A 48 -7.31 -31.80 -21.38
C SER A 48 -7.67 -33.27 -21.17
N ALA A 49 -8.14 -33.64 -19.98
CA ALA A 49 -8.61 -35.00 -19.70
C ALA A 49 -9.89 -35.35 -20.48
N VAL A 50 -10.86 -34.43 -20.57
CA VAL A 50 -12.06 -34.62 -21.40
C VAL A 50 -11.72 -34.71 -22.89
N GLU A 51 -10.81 -33.87 -23.36
CA GLU A 51 -10.30 -33.91 -24.73
C GLU A 51 -9.57 -35.22 -25.03
N GLY A 52 -8.73 -35.69 -24.11
CA GLY A 52 -8.03 -36.97 -24.22
C GLY A 52 -8.99 -38.17 -24.28
N MET A 53 -10.06 -38.17 -23.48
CA MET A 53 -11.12 -39.18 -23.54
C MET A 53 -11.86 -39.15 -24.88
N LEU A 54 -12.15 -37.96 -25.43
CA LEU A 54 -12.78 -37.81 -26.75
C LEU A 54 -11.86 -38.25 -27.89
N ASP A 55 -10.56 -37.90 -27.84
CA ASP A 55 -9.57 -38.29 -28.83
C ASP A 55 -9.38 -39.81 -28.84
N ALA A 56 -9.23 -40.44 -27.67
CA ALA A 56 -9.13 -41.89 -27.56
C ALA A 56 -10.38 -42.61 -28.09
N ALA A 57 -11.58 -42.09 -27.79
CA ALA A 57 -12.83 -42.61 -28.33
C ALA A 57 -12.94 -42.45 -29.87
N LEU A 58 -12.44 -41.34 -30.41
CA LEU A 58 -12.39 -41.11 -31.85
C LEU A 58 -11.40 -42.06 -32.54
N ARG A 59 -10.19 -42.20 -32.02
CA ARG A 59 -9.15 -43.08 -32.56
C ARG A 59 -9.55 -44.55 -32.56
N ALA A 60 -10.24 -45.01 -31.51
CA ALA A 60 -10.85 -46.35 -31.49
C ALA A 60 -11.77 -46.58 -32.70
N ARG A 61 -12.59 -45.57 -33.05
CA ARG A 61 -13.48 -45.64 -34.22
C ARG A 61 -12.75 -45.51 -35.56
N LEU A 62 -11.60 -44.87 -35.58
CA LEU A 62 -10.73 -44.76 -36.77
C LEU A 62 -9.85 -46.00 -36.99
N GLY A 63 -9.98 -47.03 -36.17
CA GLY A 63 -9.28 -48.31 -36.33
C GLY A 63 -7.99 -48.44 -35.51
N GLU A 64 -7.75 -47.55 -34.54
CA GLU A 64 -6.67 -47.76 -33.57
C GLU A 64 -6.94 -49.05 -32.77
N PRO A 65 -5.90 -49.87 -32.46
CA PRO A 65 -6.10 -51.09 -31.69
C PRO A 65 -6.81 -50.80 -30.36
N LEU A 66 -7.84 -51.60 -30.03
CA LEU A 66 -8.67 -51.40 -28.85
C LEU A 66 -7.86 -51.26 -27.55
N GLU A 67 -6.78 -52.05 -27.40
CA GLU A 67 -5.90 -51.98 -26.24
C GLU A 67 -5.16 -50.65 -26.10
N VAL A 68 -4.81 -50.01 -27.23
CA VAL A 68 -4.14 -48.71 -27.26
C VAL A 68 -5.16 -47.61 -26.94
N ALA A 69 -6.30 -47.61 -27.63
CA ALA A 69 -7.35 -46.64 -27.39
C ALA A 69 -7.89 -46.70 -25.95
N ARG A 70 -8.05 -47.91 -25.40
CA ARG A 70 -8.46 -48.12 -24.01
C ARG A 70 -7.43 -47.59 -23.02
N ARG A 71 -6.14 -47.86 -23.23
CA ARG A 71 -5.08 -47.33 -22.37
C ARG A 71 -5.08 -45.80 -22.35
N ASN A 72 -5.15 -45.17 -23.53
CA ASN A 72 -5.16 -43.72 -23.65
C ASN A 72 -6.41 -43.12 -22.97
N PHE A 73 -7.56 -43.79 -23.12
CA PHE A 73 -8.80 -43.39 -22.45
C PHE A 73 -8.69 -43.50 -20.93
N ASP A 74 -8.18 -44.63 -20.43
CA ASP A 74 -8.05 -44.90 -18.99
C ASP A 74 -7.04 -43.95 -18.34
N GLU A 75 -5.99 -43.56 -19.04
CA GLU A 75 -5.02 -42.54 -18.59
C GLU A 75 -5.68 -41.16 -18.47
N ALA A 76 -6.42 -40.71 -19.49
CA ALA A 76 -7.14 -39.45 -19.44
C ALA A 76 -8.23 -39.45 -18.35
N LEU A 77 -8.95 -40.57 -18.19
CA LEU A 77 -9.93 -40.76 -17.12
C LEU A 77 -9.29 -40.74 -15.73
N ALA A 78 -8.10 -41.31 -15.57
CA ALA A 78 -7.37 -41.28 -14.30
C ALA A 78 -6.97 -39.84 -13.92
N VAL A 79 -6.52 -39.04 -14.89
CA VAL A 79 -6.23 -37.62 -14.68
C VAL A 79 -7.51 -36.87 -14.25
N ALA A 80 -8.65 -37.09 -14.92
CA ALA A 80 -9.91 -36.46 -14.51
C ALA A 80 -10.32 -36.85 -13.08
N ARG A 81 -10.15 -38.12 -12.70
CA ARG A 81 -10.49 -38.62 -11.35
C ARG A 81 -9.64 -38.02 -10.24
N GLN A 82 -8.37 -37.71 -10.52
CA GLN A 82 -7.49 -37.07 -9.54
C GLN A 82 -7.85 -35.60 -9.28
N ASN A 83 -8.58 -34.97 -10.20
CA ASN A 83 -8.96 -33.56 -10.15
C ASN A 83 -10.44 -33.35 -9.81
N VAL A 84 -11.12 -34.36 -9.27
CA VAL A 84 -12.53 -34.23 -8.88
C VAL A 84 -12.69 -33.23 -7.75
N THR A 85 -13.47 -32.20 -8.01
CA THR A 85 -13.73 -31.11 -7.05
C THR A 85 -15.13 -31.16 -6.45
N GLU A 86 -16.10 -31.72 -7.17
CA GLU A 86 -17.51 -31.74 -6.75
C GLU A 86 -18.16 -33.13 -6.90
N GLU A 87 -19.15 -33.45 -6.06
CA GLU A 87 -19.88 -34.73 -6.14
C GLU A 87 -20.51 -35.03 -7.53
N PRO A 88 -21.14 -34.06 -8.24
CA PRO A 88 -21.69 -34.31 -9.56
C PRO A 88 -20.63 -34.72 -10.60
N GLU A 89 -19.40 -34.23 -10.45
CA GLU A 89 -18.26 -34.58 -11.32
C GLU A 89 -17.87 -36.04 -11.11
N GLY A 90 -17.79 -36.50 -9.86
CA GLY A 90 -17.50 -37.90 -9.52
C GLY A 90 -18.51 -38.87 -10.13
N ARG A 91 -19.81 -38.57 -10.02
CA ARG A 91 -20.87 -39.41 -10.59
C ARG A 91 -20.81 -39.48 -12.13
N ALA A 92 -20.50 -38.36 -12.79
CA ALA A 92 -20.33 -38.34 -14.24
C ALA A 92 -19.12 -39.19 -14.68
N LEU A 93 -18.01 -39.15 -13.94
CA LEU A 93 -16.83 -39.96 -14.24
C LEU A 93 -17.03 -41.46 -14.03
N GLU A 94 -17.88 -41.86 -13.07
CA GLU A 94 -18.29 -43.26 -12.91
C GLU A 94 -19.14 -43.75 -14.09
N GLU A 95 -20.06 -42.91 -14.56
CA GLU A 95 -20.90 -43.20 -15.73
C GLU A 95 -20.04 -43.33 -17.00
N ILE A 96 -19.12 -42.40 -17.22
CA ILE A 96 -18.14 -42.41 -18.32
C ILE A 96 -17.30 -43.69 -18.29
N ALA A 97 -16.82 -44.11 -17.11
CA ALA A 97 -16.04 -45.33 -16.95
C ALA A 97 -16.85 -46.60 -17.27
N ARG A 98 -18.15 -46.61 -16.97
CA ARG A 98 -19.03 -47.74 -17.31
C ARG A 98 -19.30 -47.82 -18.81
N LEU A 99 -19.42 -46.67 -19.48
CA LEU A 99 -19.74 -46.57 -20.90
C LEU A 99 -18.51 -46.72 -21.81
N SER A 100 -17.29 -46.50 -21.30
CA SER A 100 -16.07 -46.48 -22.11
C SER A 100 -15.78 -47.81 -22.79
N GLY A 101 -15.88 -48.94 -22.09
CA GLY A 101 -15.60 -50.26 -22.65
C GLY A 101 -16.43 -50.59 -23.89
N PRO A 102 -17.78 -50.59 -23.80
CA PRO A 102 -18.65 -50.83 -24.95
C PRO A 102 -18.49 -49.77 -26.06
N ALA A 103 -18.32 -48.49 -25.70
CA ALA A 103 -18.17 -47.41 -26.68
C ALA A 103 -16.88 -47.55 -27.50
N LEU A 104 -15.76 -47.90 -26.86
CA LEU A 104 -14.47 -48.15 -27.53
C LEU A 104 -14.50 -49.42 -28.38
N ALA A 105 -15.28 -50.43 -27.98
CA ALA A 105 -15.47 -51.66 -28.74
C ALA A 105 -16.39 -51.49 -29.98
N GLY A 106 -16.92 -50.28 -30.21
CA GLY A 106 -17.70 -49.96 -31.42
C GLY A 106 -19.22 -49.97 -31.24
N ASP A 107 -19.75 -50.07 -30.01
CA ASP A 107 -21.19 -49.92 -29.77
C ASP A 107 -21.62 -48.46 -29.96
N ASP A 108 -22.41 -48.21 -31.00
CA ASP A 108 -22.94 -46.88 -31.34
C ASP A 108 -23.88 -46.29 -30.27
N ALA A 109 -24.64 -47.12 -29.56
CA ALA A 109 -25.52 -46.66 -28.49
C ALA A 109 -24.69 -46.22 -27.27
N ALA A 110 -23.67 -47.01 -26.91
CA ALA A 110 -22.72 -46.65 -25.86
C ALA A 110 -21.90 -45.42 -26.24
N ALA A 111 -21.43 -45.30 -27.49
CA ALA A 111 -20.67 -44.15 -27.96
C ALA A 111 -21.48 -42.85 -27.92
N ARG A 112 -22.77 -42.88 -28.30
CA ARG A 112 -23.66 -41.71 -28.18
C ARG A 112 -23.87 -41.30 -26.73
N ARG A 113 -24.07 -42.26 -25.83
CA ARG A 113 -24.20 -41.99 -24.39
C ARG A 113 -22.91 -41.44 -23.79
N LEU A 114 -21.77 -42.06 -24.10
CA LEU A 114 -20.46 -41.60 -23.67
C LEU A 114 -20.20 -40.16 -24.12
N SER A 115 -20.50 -39.83 -25.39
CA SER A 115 -20.36 -38.46 -25.90
C SER A 115 -21.28 -37.46 -25.16
N ALA A 116 -22.50 -37.86 -24.81
CA ALA A 116 -23.41 -37.03 -24.03
C ALA A 116 -22.88 -36.78 -22.61
N GLU A 117 -22.37 -37.82 -21.95
CA GLU A 117 -21.78 -37.72 -20.60
C GLU A 117 -20.50 -36.89 -20.59
N LEU A 118 -19.60 -37.06 -21.57
CA LEU A 118 -18.39 -36.23 -21.70
C LEU A 118 -18.74 -34.74 -21.92
N ARG A 119 -19.80 -34.45 -22.70
CA ARG A 119 -20.31 -33.08 -22.86
C ARG A 119 -20.91 -32.53 -21.56
N ALA A 120 -21.65 -33.37 -20.82
CA ALA A 120 -22.23 -33.00 -19.53
C ALA A 120 -21.13 -32.69 -18.51
N LEU A 121 -20.12 -33.54 -18.40
CA LEU A 121 -18.92 -33.33 -17.58
C LEU A 121 -18.22 -32.02 -17.96
N GLY A 122 -17.98 -31.77 -19.24
CA GLY A 122 -17.40 -30.50 -19.70
C GLY A 122 -18.27 -29.27 -19.35
N ALA A 123 -19.60 -29.43 -19.30
CA ALA A 123 -20.50 -28.35 -18.88
C ALA A 123 -20.48 -28.10 -17.36
N ILE A 124 -20.32 -29.16 -16.56
CA ILE A 124 -20.11 -29.07 -15.10
C ILE A 124 -18.81 -28.31 -14.84
N ASN A 125 -17.71 -28.71 -15.48
CA ASN A 125 -16.40 -28.10 -15.25
C ASN A 125 -16.39 -26.63 -15.68
N ARG A 126 -16.99 -26.28 -16.84
CA ARG A 126 -17.15 -24.87 -17.24
C ARG A 126 -18.02 -24.02 -16.31
N ARG A 127 -18.91 -24.62 -15.51
CA ARG A 127 -19.68 -23.87 -14.48
C ARG A 127 -18.82 -23.67 -13.24
N ALA A 128 -18.15 -24.71 -12.76
CA ALA A 128 -17.22 -24.64 -11.64
C ALA A 128 -16.11 -23.60 -11.89
N MET A 129 -15.54 -23.60 -13.11
CA MET A 129 -14.57 -22.60 -13.59
C MET A 129 -15.09 -21.17 -13.45
N ARG A 130 -16.33 -20.91 -13.90
CA ARG A 130 -16.92 -19.57 -13.84
C ARG A 130 -17.15 -19.11 -12.40
N SER A 131 -17.63 -20.00 -11.52
CA SER A 131 -17.79 -19.65 -10.11
C SER A 131 -16.46 -19.39 -9.40
N ALA A 132 -15.41 -20.14 -9.76
CA ALA A 132 -14.06 -19.93 -9.24
C ALA A 132 -13.49 -18.59 -9.72
N ASP A 133 -13.66 -18.26 -11.00
CA ASP A 133 -13.24 -16.98 -11.59
C ASP A 133 -13.97 -15.78 -10.95
N GLU A 134 -15.29 -15.86 -10.79
CA GLU A 134 -16.07 -14.83 -10.07
C GLU A 134 -15.59 -14.63 -8.64
N SER A 135 -15.23 -15.72 -7.95
CA SER A 135 -14.71 -15.67 -6.58
C SER A 135 -13.33 -15.00 -6.54
N ALA A 136 -12.44 -15.35 -7.49
CA ALA A 136 -11.13 -14.72 -7.64
C ALA A 136 -11.25 -13.23 -7.96
N GLN A 137 -12.17 -12.84 -8.84
CA GLN A 137 -12.43 -11.45 -9.20
C GLN A 137 -12.91 -10.64 -7.99
N ARG A 138 -13.84 -11.18 -7.19
CA ARG A 138 -14.32 -10.53 -5.96
C ARG A 138 -13.18 -10.32 -4.96
N LEU A 139 -12.30 -11.31 -4.80
CA LEU A 139 -11.13 -11.19 -3.93
C LEU A 139 -10.19 -10.09 -4.44
N GLY A 140 -9.95 -10.04 -5.76
CA GLY A 140 -9.16 -9.00 -6.41
C GLY A 140 -9.72 -7.59 -6.20
N ILE A 141 -11.02 -7.40 -6.38
CA ILE A 141 -11.71 -6.11 -6.17
C ILE A 141 -11.62 -5.70 -4.69
N ALA A 142 -11.84 -6.63 -3.76
CA ALA A 142 -11.75 -6.34 -2.33
C ALA A 142 -10.33 -5.90 -1.93
N GLY A 143 -9.32 -6.58 -2.48
CA GLY A 143 -7.93 -6.20 -2.29
C GLY A 143 -7.58 -4.83 -2.85
N ALA A 144 -8.07 -4.50 -4.06
CA ALA A 144 -7.87 -3.19 -4.65
C ALA A 144 -8.45 -2.08 -3.77
N TRP A 145 -9.66 -2.27 -3.23
CA TRP A 145 -10.27 -1.32 -2.30
C TRP A 145 -9.48 -1.17 -1.00
N ALA A 146 -8.94 -2.27 -0.45
CA ALA A 146 -8.07 -2.20 0.72
C ALA A 146 -6.82 -1.34 0.46
N MET A 147 -6.20 -1.48 -0.72
CA MET A 147 -5.05 -0.67 -1.13
C MET A 147 -5.41 0.81 -1.29
N VAL A 148 -6.58 1.11 -1.87
CA VAL A 148 -7.08 2.50 -1.98
C VAL A 148 -7.26 3.13 -0.60
N VAL A 149 -7.88 2.42 0.34
CA VAL A 149 -8.10 2.91 1.71
C VAL A 149 -6.77 3.13 2.44
N LEU A 150 -5.83 2.20 2.31
CA LEU A 150 -4.49 2.33 2.89
C LEU A 150 -3.74 3.53 2.31
N GLY A 151 -3.78 3.72 0.98
CA GLY A 151 -3.17 4.86 0.30
C GLY A 151 -3.80 6.19 0.74
N ALA A 152 -5.13 6.26 0.80
CA ALA A 152 -5.86 7.43 1.26
C ALA A 152 -5.52 7.77 2.73
N GLY A 153 -5.45 6.77 3.61
CA GLY A 153 -5.04 6.93 5.00
C GLY A 153 -3.61 7.47 5.10
N GLY A 154 -2.66 6.90 4.35
CA GLY A 154 -1.28 7.38 4.26
C GLY A 154 -1.19 8.84 3.79
N PHE A 155 -1.98 9.21 2.79
CA PHE A 155 -2.06 10.58 2.29
C PHE A 155 -2.58 11.57 3.34
N VAL A 156 -3.65 11.21 4.07
CA VAL A 156 -4.18 12.03 5.15
C VAL A 156 -3.15 12.23 6.26
N VAL A 157 -2.49 11.16 6.71
CA VAL A 157 -1.41 11.22 7.71
C VAL A 157 -0.25 12.10 7.23
N GLY A 158 0.12 11.99 5.94
CA GLY A 158 1.12 12.85 5.31
C GLY A 158 0.75 14.33 5.38
N ILE A 159 -0.48 14.70 4.98
CA ILE A 159 -0.97 16.07 5.07
C ILE A 159 -0.97 16.56 6.52
N MET A 160 -1.42 15.75 7.47
CA MET A 160 -1.44 16.13 8.89
C MET A 160 -0.02 16.39 9.41
N THR A 161 0.94 15.54 9.06
CA THR A 161 2.35 15.71 9.42
C THR A 161 2.93 16.98 8.81
N LEU A 162 2.68 17.25 7.53
CA LEU A 162 3.14 18.48 6.87
C LEU A 162 2.53 19.74 7.50
N ARG A 163 1.23 19.72 7.82
CA ARG A 163 0.54 20.82 8.52
C ARG A 163 1.14 21.04 9.90
N ARG A 164 1.43 19.96 10.65
CA ARG A 164 2.09 20.05 11.96
C ARG A 164 3.50 20.61 11.85
N LEU A 165 4.31 20.13 10.90
CA LEU A 165 5.67 20.60 10.65
C LEU A 165 5.69 22.09 10.32
N ARG A 166 4.80 22.53 9.42
CA ARG A 166 4.69 23.94 9.04
C ARG A 166 4.34 24.84 10.21
N ARG A 167 3.35 24.44 11.03
CA ARG A 167 2.91 25.24 12.18
C ARG A 167 3.90 25.22 13.35
N ARG A 168 4.59 24.09 13.58
CA ARG A 168 5.48 23.92 14.74
C ARG A 168 6.92 24.35 14.50
N LEU A 169 7.41 24.32 13.27
CA LEU A 169 8.80 24.68 12.94
C LEU A 169 8.91 25.81 11.94
N VAL A 170 8.25 25.68 10.78
CA VAL A 170 8.50 26.60 9.66
C VAL A 170 8.04 28.02 10.00
N LEU A 171 6.81 28.18 10.49
CA LEU A 171 6.28 29.50 10.83
C LEU A 171 7.08 30.19 11.95
N PRO A 172 7.39 29.54 13.10
CA PRO A 172 8.19 30.21 14.13
C PRO A 172 9.63 30.52 13.69
N LEU A 173 10.27 29.65 12.89
CA LEU A 173 11.60 29.95 12.33
C LEU A 173 11.57 31.15 11.36
N GLN A 174 10.53 31.25 10.52
CA GLN A 174 10.31 32.41 9.67
C GLN A 174 10.14 33.67 10.52
N GLU A 175 9.36 33.61 11.60
CA GLU A 175 9.15 34.73 12.51
C GLU A 175 10.45 35.19 13.17
N ILE A 176 11.22 34.27 13.76
CA ILE A 176 12.55 34.57 14.33
C ILE A 176 13.44 35.28 13.29
N GLY A 177 13.50 34.76 12.07
CA GLY A 177 14.26 35.36 10.98
C GLY A 177 13.79 36.77 10.63
N THR A 178 12.48 37.02 10.63
CA THR A 178 11.95 38.37 10.37
C THR A 178 12.25 39.36 11.49
N VAL A 179 12.16 38.95 12.75
CA VAL A 179 12.43 39.81 13.91
C VAL A 179 13.91 40.17 13.98
N LEU A 180 14.81 39.19 13.78
CA LEU A 180 16.25 39.44 13.75
C LEU A 180 16.64 40.40 12.62
N ARG A 181 16.10 40.22 11.41
CA ARG A 181 16.33 41.15 10.29
C ARG A 181 15.81 42.57 10.56
N ALA A 182 14.63 42.68 11.20
CA ALA A 182 14.08 43.99 11.57
C ALA A 182 15.00 44.70 12.59
N ALA A 183 15.47 43.95 13.60
CA ALA A 183 16.38 44.48 14.61
C ALA A 183 17.72 44.94 14.02
N THR A 184 18.27 44.20 13.04
CA THR A 184 19.49 44.62 12.33
C THR A 184 19.26 45.84 11.43
N ASN A 185 18.04 46.03 10.92
CA ASN A 185 17.67 47.16 10.07
C ASN A 185 17.20 48.39 10.87
N GLY A 186 17.33 48.39 12.20
CA GLY A 186 17.02 49.53 13.07
C GLY A 186 15.64 49.50 13.72
N ASP A 187 14.73 48.62 13.31
CA ASP A 187 13.45 48.40 13.99
C ASP A 187 13.66 47.46 15.18
N ARG A 188 14.07 48.05 16.32
CA ARG A 188 14.39 47.31 17.55
C ARG A 188 13.17 47.05 18.43
N LEU A 189 12.00 47.60 18.13
CA LEU A 189 10.79 47.40 18.94
C LEU A 189 10.01 46.14 18.55
N ARG A 190 10.26 45.59 17.35
CA ARG A 190 9.63 44.34 16.92
C ARG A 190 10.03 43.16 17.83
N ARG A 191 9.04 42.34 18.20
CA ARG A 191 9.22 41.15 19.05
C ARG A 191 8.66 39.91 18.37
N CYS A 192 9.19 38.75 18.74
CA CYS A 192 8.62 37.45 18.40
C CYS A 192 7.31 37.24 19.17
N THR A 193 6.27 36.69 18.53
CA THR A 193 5.01 36.31 19.16
C THR A 193 5.10 34.90 19.76
N ALA A 194 5.90 34.75 20.81
CA ALA A 194 6.14 33.46 21.46
C ALA A 194 4.86 32.77 21.99
N GLN A 195 3.82 33.54 22.33
CA GLN A 195 2.51 33.01 22.75
C GLN A 195 1.73 32.32 21.63
N SER A 196 1.99 32.69 20.37
CA SER A 196 1.41 32.09 19.18
C SER A 196 2.10 30.79 18.78
N ALA A 197 3.32 30.57 19.28
CA ALA A 197 4.13 29.41 18.97
C ALA A 197 3.69 28.20 19.84
N PRO A 198 3.58 27.00 19.24
CA PRO A 198 3.26 25.80 20.01
C PRO A 198 4.35 25.53 21.07
N ALA A 199 3.93 25.23 22.29
CA ALA A 199 4.80 25.03 23.45
C ALA A 199 5.95 24.04 23.16
N GLY A 200 7.19 24.46 23.46
CA GLY A 200 8.40 23.68 23.22
C GLY A 200 9.65 24.55 23.08
N ASP A 201 10.77 23.91 22.73
CA ASP A 201 12.11 24.51 22.73
C ASP A 201 12.18 25.80 21.87
N LEU A 202 11.36 25.87 20.82
CA LEU A 202 11.33 27.01 19.89
C LEU A 202 10.62 28.23 20.48
N ALA A 203 9.55 28.03 21.26
CA ALA A 203 8.87 29.11 21.99
C ALA A 203 9.78 29.69 23.10
N ASP A 204 10.55 28.84 23.77
CA ASP A 204 11.56 29.26 24.75
C ASP A 204 12.65 30.11 24.09
N THR A 205 13.11 29.68 22.90
CA THR A 205 14.09 30.44 22.11
C THR A 205 13.55 31.80 21.68
N MET A 206 12.30 31.87 21.20
CA MET A 206 11.64 33.14 20.84
C MET A 206 11.53 34.08 22.04
N THR A 207 11.20 33.55 23.21
CA THR A 207 11.13 34.32 24.46
C THR A 207 12.51 34.84 24.87
N MET A 208 13.54 34.01 24.76
CA MET A 208 14.93 34.40 25.04
C MET A 208 15.40 35.52 24.10
N ILE A 209 15.06 35.43 22.80
CA ILE A 209 15.37 36.48 21.82
C ILE A 209 14.71 37.80 22.21
N ASN A 210 13.43 37.79 22.59
CA ASN A 210 12.74 39.00 23.05
C ASN A 210 13.45 39.63 24.24
N LEU A 211 13.82 38.82 25.24
CA LEU A 211 14.49 39.29 26.45
C LEU A 211 15.89 39.87 26.17
N LEU A 212 16.61 39.32 25.18
CA LEU A 212 17.89 39.88 24.72
C LEU A 212 17.71 41.23 24.00
N LEU A 213 16.67 41.36 23.17
CA LEU A 213 16.33 42.62 22.50
C LEU A 213 15.87 43.70 23.50
N ASP A 214 15.14 43.31 24.55
CA ASP A 214 14.73 44.23 25.61
C ASP A 214 15.95 44.76 26.38
N ARG A 215 16.87 43.87 26.78
CA ARG A 215 18.11 44.25 27.48
C ARG A 215 19.03 45.14 26.64
N SER A 216 19.08 44.94 25.33
CA SER A 216 19.92 45.78 24.47
C SER A 216 19.34 47.20 24.36
N LEU A 217 18.01 47.33 24.27
CA LEU A 217 17.31 48.61 24.31
C LEU A 217 17.46 49.34 25.65
N GLU A 218 17.34 48.64 26.78
CA GLU A 218 17.51 49.23 28.11
C GLU A 218 18.92 49.82 28.30
N LYS A 219 19.95 49.10 27.85
CA LYS A 219 21.35 49.55 27.92
C LYS A 219 21.56 50.83 27.11
N GLU A 220 20.98 50.89 25.92
CA GLU A 220 21.13 52.02 25.01
C GLU A 220 20.32 53.24 25.49
N CYS A 221 19.11 53.03 26.01
CA CYS A 221 18.34 54.09 26.65
C CYS A 221 19.08 54.66 27.87
N SER A 222 19.67 53.77 28.69
CA SER A 222 20.48 54.16 29.85
C SER A 222 21.75 54.91 29.47
N SER A 223 22.43 54.53 28.38
CA SER A 223 23.62 55.25 27.90
C SER A 223 23.28 56.62 27.34
N THR A 224 22.17 56.73 26.59
CA THR A 224 21.70 57.99 26.00
C THR A 224 21.25 58.96 27.08
N LEU A 225 20.53 58.48 28.10
CA LEU A 225 20.16 59.27 29.28
C LEU A 225 21.39 59.76 30.04
N ARG A 226 22.39 58.89 30.29
CA ARG A 226 23.64 59.31 30.95
C ARG A 226 24.41 60.36 30.14
N ALA A 227 24.45 60.24 28.82
CA ALA A 227 25.09 61.23 27.95
C ALA A 227 24.37 62.58 27.99
N SER A 228 23.03 62.57 28.05
CA SER A 228 22.22 63.79 28.12
C SER A 228 22.29 64.51 29.48
N PHE A 229 22.64 63.80 30.56
CA PHE A 229 22.79 64.35 31.92
C PHE A 229 24.26 64.50 32.36
N ALA A 230 25.22 64.29 31.46
CA ALA A 230 26.62 64.57 31.75
C ALA A 230 26.80 66.09 31.94
N PRO A 231 27.49 66.55 33.02
CA PRO A 231 27.77 67.95 33.20
C PRO A 231 28.57 68.48 32.00
N PRO A 232 28.31 69.72 31.53
CA PRO A 232 29.07 70.29 30.43
C PRO A 232 30.57 70.27 30.77
N PRO A 233 31.46 70.06 29.78
CA PRO A 233 32.89 70.10 30.01
C PRO A 233 33.21 71.41 30.72
N ARG A 234 33.94 71.34 31.84
CA ARG A 234 34.44 72.53 32.51
C ARG A 234 35.37 73.22 31.52
N ASP A 235 34.99 74.41 31.07
CA ASP A 235 35.90 75.31 30.39
C ASP A 235 37.04 75.61 31.36
N ASP A 236 38.18 74.97 31.14
CA ASP A 236 39.44 75.35 31.78
C ASP A 236 39.81 76.73 31.24
N ALA A 237 39.36 77.77 31.95
CA ALA A 237 39.76 79.14 31.69
C ALA A 237 41.29 79.25 31.80
N PRO A 238 41.96 79.91 30.83
CA PRO A 238 43.41 80.03 30.86
C PRO A 238 43.81 80.93 32.03
N SER A 239 44.58 80.39 32.97
CA SER A 239 45.29 81.18 33.98
C SER A 239 46.29 82.08 33.27
N ARG A 240 45.89 83.33 33.02
CA ARG A 240 46.80 84.41 32.62
C ARG A 240 47.78 84.65 33.78
N GLY A 241 49.06 84.52 33.46
CA GLY A 241 50.14 84.82 34.39
C GLY A 241 50.19 86.29 34.81
N ARG A 242 50.74 86.48 36.01
CA ARG A 242 51.74 87.49 36.35
C ARG A 242 52.61 86.94 37.47
#